data_AF-Q1ZN72-F1
#
_entry.id   AF-Q1ZN72-F1
#
_cell.length_a   1.000
_cell.length_b   1.000
_cell.length_c   1.000
_cell.angle_alpha   90.00
_cell.angle_beta   90.00
_cell.angle_gamma   90.00
#
_symmetry.space_group_name_H-M   'P 1'
#
loop_
_entity.id
_entity.type
_entity.pdbx_description
1 polymer ?
#
loop_
_entity_poly.entity_id
_entity_poly.type
_entity_poly.pdbx_seq_one_letter_code
_entity_poly.pdbx_strand_id
1 'polypeptide(L)'
;MKVLPILTISSIALLSGCVTQSSLISKGNFEKLGFYDGAGGRVALTTTQLDKISDKYDATETPNYQEYQQGYSKGRDNYCSIEHVLQLGEQGKVNWGICEYRREVPLFKAKWQQGFERYGTMEPRF
;
A
#
# COMPACT_ATOMS: atom_id res chain seq x y z
N MET A 1 -16.47 55.21 17.15
CA MET A 1 -15.87 53.96 17.66
C MET A 1 -16.15 52.88 16.63
N LYS A 2 -15.12 52.39 15.91
CA LYS A 2 -15.25 51.37 14.87
C LYS A 2 -14.70 50.07 15.44
N VAL A 3 -15.58 49.12 15.73
CA VAL A 3 -15.21 47.77 16.15
C VAL A 3 -14.77 46.99 14.92
N LEU A 4 -13.51 46.55 14.91
CA LEU A 4 -12.94 45.71 13.85
C LEU A 4 -13.34 44.25 14.14
N PRO A 5 -13.86 43.48 13.18
CA PRO A 5 -14.23 42.09 13.42
C PRO A 5 -12.94 41.26 13.48
N ILE A 6 -12.70 40.64 14.64
CA ILE A 6 -11.61 39.68 14.85
C ILE A 6 -12.00 38.42 14.05
N LEU A 7 -11.36 38.22 12.90
CA LEU A 7 -11.44 36.99 12.13
C LEU A 7 -10.72 35.89 12.93
N THR A 8 -11.46 35.12 13.71
CA THR A 8 -10.97 33.91 14.38
C THR A 8 -10.71 32.83 13.32
N ILE A 9 -9.47 32.81 12.81
CA ILE A 9 -8.96 31.71 11.98
C ILE A 9 -8.80 30.49 12.91
N SER A 10 -9.85 29.67 12.97
CA SER A 10 -9.82 28.37 13.63
C SER A 10 -9.01 27.40 12.77
N SER A 11 -7.72 27.28 13.08
CA SER A 11 -6.83 26.29 12.47
C SER A 11 -7.27 24.89 12.88
N ILE A 12 -7.98 24.19 11.98
CA ILE A 12 -8.25 22.76 12.12
C ILE A 12 -6.92 22.03 11.96
N ALA A 13 -6.28 21.71 13.08
CA ALA A 13 -5.12 20.83 13.12
C ALA A 13 -5.57 19.41 12.77
N LEU A 14 -5.40 19.02 11.51
CA LEU A 14 -5.55 17.63 11.07
C LEU A 14 -4.44 16.81 11.72
N LEU A 15 -4.76 16.14 12.84
CA LEU A 15 -3.86 15.17 13.48
C LEU A 15 -3.70 13.96 12.55
N SER A 16 -2.63 13.93 11.77
CA SER A 16 -2.20 12.74 11.04
C SER A 16 -1.57 11.74 12.01
N GLY A 17 -2.39 10.84 12.57
CA GLY A 17 -1.89 9.74 13.39
C GLY A 17 -1.18 8.69 12.53
N CYS A 18 0.11 8.43 12.79
CA CYS A 18 0.77 7.23 12.27
C CYS A 18 0.09 6.00 12.90
N VAL A 19 -0.44 5.12 12.04
CA VAL A 19 -1.01 3.85 12.45
C VAL A 19 0.10 2.79 12.47
N THR A 20 0.22 2.06 13.57
CA THR A 20 1.21 0.99 13.72
C THR A 20 0.55 -0.37 13.58
N GLN A 21 1.34 -1.36 13.15
CA GLN A 21 0.89 -2.76 13.07
C GLN A 21 0.39 -3.27 14.43
N SER A 22 1.13 -3.02 15.51
CA SER A 22 0.72 -3.41 16.86
C SER A 22 -0.64 -2.82 17.26
N SER A 23 -0.88 -1.53 17.00
CA SER A 23 -2.18 -0.91 17.29
C SER A 23 -3.31 -1.49 16.44
N LEU A 24 -3.05 -1.97 15.23
CA LEU A 24 -4.10 -2.56 14.40
C LEU A 24 -4.50 -3.94 14.91
N ILE A 25 -3.51 -4.74 15.31
CA ILE A 25 -3.70 -6.08 15.88
C ILE A 25 -4.44 -5.98 17.22
N SER A 26 -3.97 -5.18 18.18
CA SER A 26 -4.66 -5.02 19.47
C SER A 26 -6.07 -4.38 19.39
N LYS A 27 -6.50 -3.97 18.20
CA LYS A 27 -7.85 -3.44 17.93
C LYS A 27 -8.68 -4.39 17.05
N GLY A 28 -8.17 -5.59 16.75
CA GLY A 28 -8.80 -6.55 15.85
C GLY A 28 -8.98 -6.05 14.40
N ASN A 29 -8.24 -5.03 13.97
CA ASN A 29 -8.46 -4.39 12.67
C ASN A 29 -7.61 -5.03 11.56
N PHE A 30 -7.91 -6.30 11.28
CA PHE A 30 -7.15 -7.13 10.34
C PHE A 30 -7.33 -6.69 8.90
N GLU A 31 -8.51 -6.20 8.51
CA GLU A 31 -8.70 -5.61 7.17
C GLU A 31 -7.76 -4.42 6.94
N LYS A 32 -7.67 -3.50 7.90
CA LYS A 32 -6.78 -2.34 7.75
C LYS A 32 -5.31 -2.73 7.81
N LEU A 33 -4.96 -3.75 8.60
CA LEU A 33 -3.61 -4.33 8.57
C LEU A 33 -3.27 -4.86 7.17
N GLY A 34 -4.14 -5.69 6.60
CA GLY A 34 -3.96 -6.23 5.25
C GLY A 34 -3.84 -5.13 4.21
N PHE A 35 -4.70 -4.12 4.29
CA PHE A 35 -4.65 -2.96 3.40
C PHE A 35 -3.27 -2.28 3.42
N TYR A 36 -2.70 -2.01 4.60
CA TYR A 36 -1.39 -1.36 4.67
C TYR A 36 -0.24 -2.25 4.22
N ASP A 37 -0.34 -3.57 4.41
CA ASP A 37 0.65 -4.50 3.86
C ASP A 37 0.61 -4.53 2.33
N GLY A 38 -0.57 -4.65 1.75
CA GLY A 38 -0.76 -4.62 0.30
C GLY A 38 -0.34 -3.28 -0.31
N ALA A 39 -0.78 -2.16 0.27
CA ALA A 39 -0.44 -0.81 -0.19
C ALA A 39 1.05 -0.50 -0.02
N GLY A 40 1.72 -1.16 0.93
CA GLY A 40 3.16 -1.08 1.15
C GLY A 40 4.01 -1.97 0.24
N GLY A 41 3.40 -2.71 -0.69
CA GLY A 41 4.14 -3.60 -1.59
C GLY A 41 4.64 -4.89 -0.93
N ARG A 42 4.11 -5.25 0.25
CA ARG A 42 4.54 -6.46 0.98
C ARG A 42 3.86 -7.70 0.41
N VAL A 43 4.52 -8.85 0.54
CA VAL A 43 3.88 -10.15 0.28
C VAL A 43 2.84 -10.41 1.37
N ALA A 44 1.67 -10.93 0.98
CA ALA A 44 0.61 -11.30 1.92
C ALA A 44 1.15 -12.27 2.97
N LEU A 45 0.75 -12.07 4.23
CA LEU A 45 0.98 -13.04 5.27
C LEU A 45 0.19 -14.31 4.97
N THR A 46 0.77 -15.45 5.32
CA THR A 46 0.04 -16.71 5.49
C THR A 46 -0.73 -16.69 6.81
N THR A 47 -1.70 -17.59 6.98
CA THR A 47 -2.44 -17.75 8.25
C THR A 47 -1.46 -17.91 9.43
N THR A 48 -0.50 -18.83 9.34
CA THR A 48 0.50 -19.05 10.39
C THR A 48 1.37 -17.82 10.69
N GLN A 49 1.70 -17.02 9.68
CA GLN A 49 2.46 -15.79 9.91
C GLN A 49 1.58 -14.72 10.60
N LEU A 50 0.31 -14.63 10.20
CA LEU A 50 -0.65 -13.72 10.82
C LEU A 50 -0.90 -14.09 12.29
N ASP A 51 -1.01 -15.38 12.60
CA ASP A 51 -1.11 -15.91 13.96
C ASP A 51 0.12 -15.51 14.77
N LYS A 52 1.31 -15.81 14.27
CA LYS A 52 2.58 -15.52 14.95
C LYS A 52 2.78 -14.03 15.26
N ILE A 53 2.42 -13.14 14.33
CA ILE A 53 2.55 -11.70 14.60
C ILE A 53 1.48 -11.21 15.55
N SER A 54 0.28 -11.79 15.52
CA SER A 54 -0.78 -11.45 16.44
C SER A 54 -0.39 -11.85 17.86
N ASP A 55 0.05 -13.09 18.07
CA ASP A 55 0.56 -13.56 19.37
C ASP A 55 1.69 -12.70 19.92
N LYS A 56 2.57 -12.21 19.04
CA LYS A 56 3.69 -11.34 19.42
C LYS A 56 3.23 -9.97 19.95
N TYR A 57 2.18 -9.40 19.38
CA TYR A 57 1.72 -8.04 19.74
C TYR A 57 0.57 -8.06 20.74
N ASP A 58 -0.31 -9.05 20.64
CA ASP A 58 -1.45 -9.26 21.52
C ASP A 58 -1.94 -10.72 21.43
N ALA A 59 -1.50 -11.57 22.38
CA ALA A 59 -1.88 -12.98 22.44
C ALA A 59 -3.36 -13.22 22.81
N THR A 60 -4.13 -12.18 23.10
CA THR A 60 -5.57 -12.31 23.39
C THR A 60 -6.43 -12.12 22.15
N GLU A 61 -5.88 -11.52 21.10
CA GLU A 61 -6.60 -11.26 19.87
C GLU A 61 -6.62 -12.52 18.98
N THR A 62 -7.77 -12.84 18.40
CA THR A 62 -7.89 -13.96 17.44
C THR A 62 -7.80 -13.42 16.02
N PRO A 63 -6.79 -13.82 15.22
CA PRO A 63 -6.60 -13.27 13.89
C PRO A 63 -7.71 -13.63 12.91
N ASN A 64 -8.20 -12.62 12.18
CA ASN A 64 -9.14 -12.84 11.08
C ASN A 64 -8.43 -12.80 9.72
N TYR A 65 -8.06 -13.97 9.22
CA TYR A 65 -7.36 -14.10 7.94
C TYR A 65 -8.19 -13.64 6.73
N GLN A 66 -9.51 -13.83 6.77
CA GLN A 66 -10.39 -13.42 5.67
C GLN A 66 -10.44 -11.90 5.53
N GLU A 67 -10.63 -11.19 6.65
CA GLU A 67 -10.57 -9.73 6.68
C GLU A 67 -9.20 -9.21 6.23
N TYR A 68 -8.13 -9.81 6.74
CA TYR A 68 -6.76 -9.50 6.31
C TYR A 68 -6.62 -9.60 4.79
N GLN A 69 -7.06 -10.72 4.19
CA GLN A 69 -6.92 -10.92 2.75
C GLN A 69 -7.79 -9.97 1.92
N GLN A 70 -8.99 -9.64 2.40
CA GLN A 70 -9.84 -8.63 1.76
C GLN A 70 -9.14 -7.27 1.72
N GLY A 71 -8.59 -6.85 2.86
CA GLY A 71 -7.80 -5.63 2.97
C GLY A 71 -6.57 -5.66 2.09
N TYR A 72 -5.82 -6.76 2.12
CA TYR A 72 -4.61 -6.96 1.34
C TYR A 72 -4.86 -6.82 -0.16
N SER A 73 -5.92 -7.42 -0.69
CA SER A 73 -6.25 -7.27 -2.11
C SER A 73 -6.50 -5.80 -2.48
N LYS A 74 -7.27 -5.06 -1.66
CA LYS A 74 -7.53 -3.62 -1.88
C LYS A 74 -6.25 -2.80 -1.84
N GLY A 75 -5.39 -3.05 -0.85
CA GLY A 75 -4.10 -2.38 -0.72
C GLY A 75 -3.16 -2.70 -1.89
N ARG A 76 -3.08 -3.98 -2.28
CA ARG A 76 -2.28 -4.44 -3.41
C ARG A 76 -2.75 -3.81 -4.71
N ASP A 77 -4.05 -3.65 -4.92
CA ASP A 77 -4.58 -2.98 -6.11
C ASP A 77 -4.13 -1.52 -6.19
N ASN A 78 -4.03 -0.82 -5.06
CA ASN A 78 -3.49 0.54 -5.00
C ASN A 78 -1.99 0.60 -5.28
N TYR A 79 -1.22 -0.34 -4.72
CA TYR A 79 0.22 -0.42 -4.97
C TYR A 79 0.51 -0.77 -6.43
N CYS A 80 -0.22 -1.75 -6.98
CA CYS A 80 -0.13 -2.22 -8.36
C CYS A 80 -1.00 -1.38 -9.29
N SER A 81 -0.87 -0.05 -9.20
CA SER A 81 -1.51 0.89 -10.11
C SER A 81 -0.86 0.85 -11.49
N ILE A 82 -1.53 1.44 -12.49
CA ILE A 82 -1.00 1.53 -13.85
C ILE A 82 0.30 2.34 -13.85
N GLU A 83 0.36 3.42 -13.08
CA GLU A 83 1.52 4.29 -12.92
C GLU A 83 2.69 3.54 -12.30
N HIS A 84 2.44 2.75 -11.26
CA HIS A 84 3.48 1.93 -10.64
C HIS A 84 4.02 0.89 -11.63
N VAL A 85 3.14 0.21 -12.38
CA VAL A 85 3.56 -0.79 -13.36
C VAL A 85 4.35 -0.17 -14.52
N LEU A 86 3.98 1.03 -14.97
CA LEU A 86 4.78 1.83 -15.90
C LEU A 86 6.17 2.12 -15.32
N GLN A 87 6.23 2.57 -14.05
CA GLN A 87 7.48 2.90 -13.36
C GLN A 87 8.40 1.67 -13.22
N LEU A 88 7.84 0.48 -12.95
CA LEU A 88 8.62 -0.77 -12.95
C LEU A 88 9.27 -1.01 -14.32
N GLY A 89 8.54 -0.74 -15.41
CA GLY A 89 9.09 -0.78 -16.76
C GLY A 89 10.22 0.24 -16.95
N GLU A 90 10.03 1.49 -16.56
CA GLU A 90 11.05 2.56 -16.65
C GLU A 90 12.31 2.27 -15.84
N GLN A 91 12.20 1.40 -14.83
CA GLN A 91 13.33 0.90 -14.04
C GLN A 91 13.98 -0.37 -14.63
N GLY A 92 13.49 -0.87 -15.77
CA GLY A 92 13.95 -2.12 -16.37
C GLY A 92 13.58 -3.38 -15.56
N LYS A 93 12.60 -3.31 -14.65
CA LYS A 93 12.24 -4.45 -13.78
C LYS A 93 11.39 -5.47 -14.54
N VAL A 94 11.96 -6.64 -14.80
CA VAL A 94 11.25 -7.76 -15.45
C VAL A 94 10.36 -8.57 -14.51
N ASN A 95 10.67 -8.58 -13.22
CA ASN A 95 9.85 -9.17 -12.16
C ASN A 95 9.01 -8.07 -11.50
N TRP A 96 7.69 -8.24 -11.50
CA TRP A 96 6.71 -7.27 -11.01
C TRP A 96 6.30 -7.52 -9.55
N GLY A 97 6.92 -8.51 -8.90
CA GLY A 97 6.68 -8.85 -7.50
C GLY A 97 5.22 -9.18 -7.22
N ILE A 98 4.62 -8.51 -6.24
CA ILE A 98 3.21 -8.74 -5.89
C ILE A 98 2.23 -8.29 -7.01
N CYS A 99 2.72 -7.56 -8.02
CA CYS A 99 1.92 -7.09 -9.15
C CYS A 99 1.90 -8.06 -10.34
N GLU A 100 2.52 -9.25 -10.25
CA GLU A 100 2.55 -10.23 -11.34
C GLU A 100 1.16 -10.63 -11.84
N TYR A 101 0.14 -10.66 -10.97
CA TYR A 101 -1.25 -10.93 -11.37
C TYR A 101 -1.80 -9.91 -12.39
N ARG A 102 -1.20 -8.72 -12.51
CA ARG A 102 -1.58 -7.71 -13.52
C ARG A 102 -1.04 -8.04 -14.91
N ARG A 103 -0.05 -8.92 -15.05
CA ARG A 103 0.62 -9.22 -16.33
C ARG A 103 -0.34 -9.80 -17.38
N GLU A 104 -1.36 -10.52 -16.93
CA GLU A 104 -2.41 -11.09 -17.79
C GLU A 104 -3.44 -10.05 -18.25
N VAL A 105 -3.43 -8.83 -17.69
CA VAL A 105 -4.34 -7.75 -18.08
C VAL A 105 -3.66 -6.89 -19.16
N PRO A 106 -4.21 -6.81 -20.40
CA PRO A 106 -3.55 -6.17 -21.54
C PRO A 106 -3.09 -4.73 -21.29
N LEU A 107 -3.89 -3.93 -20.58
CA LEU A 107 -3.55 -2.54 -20.27
C LEU A 107 -2.29 -2.43 -19.42
N PHE A 108 -2.15 -3.25 -18.38
CA PHE A 108 -0.98 -3.24 -17.50
C PHE A 108 0.26 -3.74 -18.24
N LYS A 109 0.12 -4.79 -19.06
CA LYS A 109 1.20 -5.28 -19.95
C LYS A 109 1.72 -4.19 -20.89
N ALA A 110 0.83 -3.49 -21.59
CA ALA A 110 1.21 -2.40 -22.48
C ALA A 110 1.90 -1.25 -21.73
N LYS A 111 1.46 -0.95 -20.51
CA LYS A 111 2.05 0.13 -19.70
C LYS A 111 3.44 -0.20 -19.18
N TRP A 112 3.67 -1.43 -18.75
CA TRP A 112 5.03 -1.86 -18.44
C TRP A 112 5.94 -1.86 -19.67
N GLN A 113 5.46 -2.36 -20.83
CA GLN A 113 6.23 -2.35 -22.09
C GLN A 113 6.64 -0.92 -22.48
N GLN A 114 5.70 0.02 -22.42
CA GLN A 114 5.96 1.44 -22.64
C GLN A 114 7.08 1.97 -21.73
N GLY A 115 7.09 1.60 -20.45
CA GLY A 115 8.15 1.99 -19.52
C GLY A 115 9.49 1.32 -19.85
N PHE A 116 9.48 0.04 -20.19
CA PHE A 116 10.68 -0.74 -20.50
C PHE A 116 11.36 -0.28 -21.79
N GLU A 117 10.59 0.13 -22.80
CA GLU A 117 11.11 0.80 -24.00
C GLU A 117 11.84 2.09 -23.64
N ARG A 118 11.29 2.91 -22.73
CA ARG A 118 11.96 4.12 -22.25
C ARG A 118 13.27 3.80 -21.57
N TYR A 119 13.30 2.79 -20.69
CA TYR A 119 14.53 2.32 -20.05
C TYR A 119 15.62 1.98 -21.06
N GLY A 120 15.28 1.24 -22.13
CA GLY A 120 16.23 0.86 -23.18
C GLY A 120 16.75 2.02 -24.05
N THR A 121 16.04 3.15 -24.09
CA THR A 121 16.46 4.36 -24.83
C THR A 121 17.24 5.37 -23.98
N MET A 122 17.39 5.15 -22.67
CA MET A 122 18.13 6.06 -21.81
C MET A 122 19.63 5.95 -22.09
N GLU A 123 20.28 7.08 -22.42
CA GLU A 123 21.74 7.15 -22.47
C GLU A 123 22.31 6.89 -21.07
N PRO A 124 23.43 6.15 -20.94
CA PRO A 124 24.07 5.95 -19.65
C PRO A 124 24.47 7.29 -19.04
N ARG A 125 23.97 7.60 -17.85
CA ARG A 125 24.45 8.73 -17.06
C ARG A 125 25.71 8.30 -16.32
N PHE A 126 26.87 8.64 -16.89
CA PHE A 126 28.19 8.53 -16.24
C PHE A 126 28.48 9.77 -15.40
#